data_AF-A0AAW4BPA8-F1
#
_entry.id   AF-A0AAW4BPA8-F1
#
_cell.length_a   1.000
_cell.length_b   1.000
_cell.length_c   1.000
_cell.angle_alpha   90.00
_cell.angle_beta   90.00
_cell.angle_gamma   90.00
#
_symmetry.space_group_name_H-M   'P 1'
#
loop_
_entity.id
_entity.type
_entity.pdbx_description
1 polymer ?
#
loop_
_entity_poly.entity_id
_entity_poly.type
_entity_poly.pdbx_seq_one_letter_code
_entity_poly.pdbx_strand_id
1 'polypeptide(L)'
;QLTDDEREERLPSGKQTVLDNRIGWARTYLTKAGLLEVTRRAHFVITDRGQMAISNPNTVIDNQYLKQFDEFIAFKDQKNGHSE
;
A
#
# COMPACT_ATOMS: atom_id res chain seq x y z
N GLN A 1 -2.87 -10.05 -17.46
CA GLN A 1 -1.47 -9.63 -17.63
C GLN A 1 -1.53 -8.20 -18.14
N LEU A 2 -0.78 -7.25 -17.57
CA LEU A 2 -0.83 -5.83 -18.00
C LEU A 2 -0.23 -5.68 -19.41
N THR A 3 -0.86 -4.85 -20.25
CA THR A 3 -0.32 -4.48 -21.57
C THR A 3 0.92 -3.59 -21.44
N ASP A 4 1.70 -3.47 -22.51
CA ASP A 4 2.87 -2.59 -22.51
C ASP A 4 2.45 -1.12 -22.32
N ASP A 5 1.34 -0.70 -22.94
CA ASP A 5 0.76 0.63 -22.74
C ASP A 5 0.36 0.89 -21.28
N GLU A 6 -0.26 -0.08 -20.59
CA GLU A 6 -0.63 0.04 -19.17
C GLU A 6 0.60 0.10 -18.24
N ARG A 7 1.72 -0.51 -18.66
CA ARG A 7 2.99 -0.46 -17.92
C ARG A 7 3.70 0.88 -18.11
N GLU A 8 3.59 1.46 -19.30
CA GLU A 8 4.22 2.72 -19.66
C GLU A 8 3.38 3.96 -19.33
N GLU A 9 2.10 3.77 -18.99
CA GLU A 9 1.19 4.85 -18.60
C GLU A 9 1.81 5.69 -17.46
N ARG A 10 1.95 6.99 -17.70
CA ARG A 10 2.52 7.93 -16.74
C ARG A 10 1.46 8.73 -16.02
N LEU A 11 1.77 9.12 -14.78
CA LEU A 11 0.98 10.13 -14.09
C LEU A 11 1.00 11.45 -14.87
N PRO A 12 -0.01 12.33 -14.67
CA PRO A 12 -0.03 13.68 -15.27
C PRO A 12 1.23 14.51 -14.99
N SER A 13 1.96 14.21 -13.92
CA SER A 13 3.23 14.85 -13.57
C SER A 13 4.42 14.41 -14.44
N GLY A 14 4.29 13.34 -15.23
CA GLY A 14 5.31 12.79 -16.14
C GLY A 14 6.51 12.09 -15.47
N LYS A 15 6.63 12.17 -14.14
CA LYS A 15 7.82 11.71 -13.38
C LYS A 15 7.80 10.22 -13.02
N GLN A 16 6.63 9.61 -12.90
CA GLN A 16 6.45 8.22 -12.47
C GLN A 16 5.37 7.54 -13.31
N THR A 17 5.49 6.24 -13.51
CA THR A 17 4.41 5.42 -14.08
C THR A 17 3.26 5.30 -13.08
N VAL A 18 2.05 5.09 -13.57
CA VAL A 18 0.87 4.82 -12.73
C VAL A 18 1.11 3.57 -11.90
N LEU A 19 1.70 2.54 -12.50
CA LEU A 19 2.00 1.26 -11.84
C LEU A 19 2.98 1.43 -10.68
N ASP A 20 4.12 2.10 -10.90
CA ASP A 20 5.12 2.31 -9.85
C ASP A 20 4.55 3.11 -8.67
N ASN A 21 3.76 4.14 -8.97
CA ASN A 21 3.10 4.93 -7.94
C ASN A 21 2.10 4.07 -7.14
N ARG A 22 1.29 3.24 -7.80
CA ARG A 22 0.33 2.33 -7.14
C ARG A 22 1.04 1.29 -6.26
N ILE A 23 2.12 0.67 -6.77
CA ILE A 23 2.94 -0.28 -5.99
C ILE A 23 3.56 0.42 -4.78
N GLY A 24 4.09 1.63 -4.97
CA GLY A 24 4.66 2.44 -3.90
C GLY A 24 3.66 2.75 -2.79
N TRP A 25 2.42 3.11 -3.15
CA TRP A 25 1.34 3.35 -2.20
C TRP A 25 0.86 2.06 -1.53
N ALA A 26 0.67 0.98 -2.28
CA ALA A 26 0.27 -0.31 -1.73
C ALA A 26 1.25 -0.77 -0.64
N ARG A 27 2.56 -0.75 -0.95
CA ARG A 27 3.61 -1.05 0.02
C ARG A 27 3.53 -0.16 1.26
N THR A 28 3.37 1.15 1.06
CA THR A 28 3.29 2.11 2.17
C THR A 28 2.09 1.82 3.05
N TYR A 29 0.92 1.57 2.47
CA TYR A 29 -0.31 1.31 3.19
C TYR A 29 -0.23 0.00 3.99
N LEU A 30 0.25 -1.07 3.36
CA LEU A 30 0.44 -2.36 4.04
C LEU A 30 1.44 -2.26 5.20
N THR A 31 2.52 -1.49 5.03
CA THR A 31 3.49 -1.23 6.11
C THR A 31 2.85 -0.42 7.24
N LYS A 32 2.12 0.65 6.91
CA LYS A 32 1.46 1.52 7.88
C LYS A 32 0.28 0.86 8.60
N ALA A 33 -0.26 -0.21 8.05
CA ALA A 33 -1.26 -1.06 8.68
C ALA A 33 -0.68 -2.27 9.43
N GLY A 34 0.65 -2.40 9.49
CA GLY A 34 1.33 -3.49 10.20
C GLY A 34 1.25 -4.86 9.51
N LEU A 35 0.85 -4.93 8.24
CA LEU A 35 0.81 -6.17 7.46
C LEU A 35 2.18 -6.53 6.87
N LEU A 36 3.04 -5.54 6.66
CA LEU A 36 4.41 -5.70 6.20
C LEU A 36 5.39 -4.99 7.14
N GLU A 37 6.56 -5.58 7.30
CA GLU A 37 7.70 -4.98 7.96
C GLU A 37 8.79 -4.65 6.94
N VAL A 38 9.40 -3.47 7.04
CA VAL A 38 10.55 -3.06 6.22
C VAL A 38 11.82 -3.36 6.99
N THR A 39 12.54 -4.42 6.61
CA THR A 39 13.75 -4.84 7.34
C THR A 39 15.01 -4.09 6.88
N ARG A 40 15.10 -3.80 5.58
CA ARG A 40 16.16 -2.97 4.98
C ARG A 40 15.70 -2.42 3.63
N ARG A 41 16.52 -1.59 2.98
CA ARG A 41 16.18 -0.98 1.67
C ARG A 41 15.74 -2.06 0.68
N ALA A 42 14.51 -1.94 0.17
CA ALA A 42 13.88 -2.86 -0.78
C ALA A 42 13.67 -4.30 -0.29
N HIS A 43 13.76 -4.56 1.02
CA HIS A 43 13.43 -5.85 1.61
C HIS A 43 12.27 -5.71 2.59
N PHE A 44 11.29 -6.61 2.42
CA PHE A 44 10.04 -6.61 3.18
C PHE A 44 9.74 -8.03 3.65
N VAL A 45 9.17 -8.14 4.84
CA VAL A 45 8.72 -9.40 5.41
C VAL A 45 7.24 -9.25 5.76
N ILE A 46 6.46 -10.29 5.46
CA ILE A 46 5.07 -10.36 5.88
C ILE A 46 5.01 -10.66 7.38
N THR A 47 4.26 -9.85 8.12
CA THR A 47 4.09 -10.03 9.56
C THR A 47 3.09 -11.16 9.85
N ASP A 48 2.99 -11.60 11.09
CA ASP A 48 1.96 -12.56 11.51
C ASP A 48 0.54 -12.04 11.19
N ARG A 49 0.32 -10.73 11.38
CA ARG A 49 -0.93 -10.07 10.98
C ARG A 49 -1.16 -10.16 9.46
N GLY A 50 -0.12 -9.92 8.66
CA GLY A 50 -0.18 -10.09 7.22
C GLY A 50 -0.52 -11.52 6.80
N GLN A 51 0.06 -12.52 7.48
CA GLN A 51 -0.25 -13.93 7.27
C GLN A 51 -1.71 -14.24 7.60
N MET A 52 -2.23 -13.72 8.73
CA MET A 52 -3.64 -13.85 9.08
C MET A 52 -4.56 -13.20 8.04
N ALA A 53 -4.19 -12.03 7.51
CA ALA A 53 -4.98 -11.33 6.49
C ALA A 53 -5.17 -12.15 5.22
N ILE A 54 -4.13 -12.87 4.77
CA ILE A 54 -4.16 -13.71 3.56
C ILE A 54 -4.63 -15.14 3.82
N SER A 55 -4.77 -15.55 5.09
CA SER A 55 -5.20 -16.92 5.45
C SER A 55 -6.57 -17.28 4.87
N ASN A 56 -7.45 -16.30 4.71
CA ASN A 56 -8.71 -16.44 4.01
C ASN A 56 -8.56 -15.92 2.57
N PRO A 57 -8.64 -16.80 1.55
CA PRO A 57 -8.46 -16.40 0.15
C PRO A 57 -9.56 -15.47 -0.37
N ASN A 58 -10.69 -15.36 0.32
CA ASN A 58 -11.77 -14.43 -0.02
C ASN A 58 -11.58 -13.02 0.58
N THR A 59 -10.54 -12.81 1.39
CA THR A 59 -10.26 -11.49 1.97
C THR A 59 -9.76 -10.53 0.89
N VAL A 60 -10.51 -9.46 0.66
CA VAL A 60 -10.07 -8.34 -0.18
C VAL A 60 -9.32 -7.34 0.70
N ILE A 61 -8.01 -7.25 0.51
CA ILE A 61 -7.14 -6.33 1.25
C ILE A 61 -7.10 -4.98 0.52
N ASP A 62 -8.08 -4.12 0.82
CA ASP A 62 -8.19 -2.76 0.30
C ASP A 62 -8.14 -1.71 1.41
N ASN A 63 -8.35 -0.43 1.08
CA ASN A 63 -8.35 0.64 2.08
C ASN A 63 -9.45 0.49 3.14
N GLN A 64 -10.57 -0.18 2.82
CA GLN A 64 -11.64 -0.42 3.78
C GLN A 64 -11.22 -1.50 4.77
N TYR A 65 -10.57 -2.57 4.29
CA TYR A 65 -9.95 -3.58 5.14
C TYR A 65 -8.91 -2.95 6.07
N LEU A 66 -7.99 -2.13 5.54
CA LEU A 66 -6.90 -1.57 6.35
C LEU A 66 -7.39 -0.58 7.43
N LYS A 67 -8.58 0.01 7.31
CA LYS A 67 -9.18 0.88 8.33
C LYS A 67 -9.52 0.17 9.65
N GLN A 68 -9.39 -1.15 9.73
CA GLN A 68 -9.53 -1.87 11.00
C GLN A 68 -8.31 -1.72 11.93
N PHE A 69 -7.20 -1.14 11.45
CA PHE A 69 -5.96 -0.98 12.21
C PHE A 69 -5.76 0.49 12.60
N ASP A 70 -5.62 0.76 13.90
CA ASP A 70 -5.53 2.12 14.46
C ASP A 70 -4.33 2.89 13.89
N GLU A 71 -3.19 2.24 13.69
CA GLU A 71 -2.00 2.84 13.09
C GLU A 71 -2.23 3.28 11.63
N PHE A 72 -3.11 2.59 10.90
CA PHE A 72 -3.46 2.97 9.54
C PHE A 72 -4.40 4.17 9.53
N ILE A 73 -5.39 4.21 10.43
CA ILE A 73 -6.26 5.37 10.62
C ILE A 73 -5.41 6.59 10.99
N ALA A 74 -4.55 6.48 12.00
CA ALA A 74 -3.68 7.56 12.44
C ALA A 74 -2.78 8.09 11.30
N PHE A 75 -2.23 7.19 10.46
CA PHE A 75 -1.47 7.57 9.28
C PHE A 75 -2.32 8.34 8.23
N LYS A 76 -3.58 7.92 8.02
CA LYS A 76 -4.49 8.60 7.10
C LYS A 76 -4.90 9.98 7.60
N ASP A 77 -5.11 10.12 8.90
CA ASP A 77 -5.54 11.39 9.52
C ASP A 77 -4.40 12.42 9.56
N GLN A 78 -3.16 11.99 9.83
CA GLN A 78 -1.99 12.88 9.73
C GLN A 78 -1.82 13.49 8.34
N LYS A 79 -2.23 12.77 7.28
CA LYS A 79 -2.14 13.26 5.91
C LYS A 79 -3.27 14.24 5.54
N ASN A 80 -4.40 14.19 6.26
CA ASN A 80 -5.52 15.12 6.06
C ASN A 80 -5.30 16.47 6.79
N GLY A 81 -4.29 16.56 7.68
CA GLY A 81 -3.93 17.78 8.39
C GLY A 81 -2.83 18.62 7.73
N HIS A 82 -2.41 18.29 6.50
CA HIS A 82 -1.40 19.05 5.74
C HIS A 82 -2.01 19.60 4.44
N SER A 83 -3.03 20.43 4.61
CA SER A 83 -3.54 21.36 3.61
C SER A 83 -3.67 22.71 4.31
N GLU A 84 -2.55 23.42 4.38
CA GLU A 84 -2.49 24.89 4.48
C GLU A 84 -1.96 25.44 3.16
#